data_AF-A0A9P5XVX3-F1
#
_entry.id   AF-A0A9P5XVX3-F1
#
_cell.length_a   1.000
_cell.length_b   1.000
_cell.length_c   1.000
_cell.angle_alpha   90.00
_cell.angle_beta   90.00
_cell.angle_gamma   90.00
#
_symmetry.space_group_name_H-M   'P 1'
#
loop_
_entity.id
_entity.type
_entity.pdbx_description
1 polymer ?
#
loop_
_entity_poly.entity_id
_entity_poly.type
_entity_poly.pdbx_seq_one_letter_code
_entity_poly.pdbx_strand_id
1 'polypeptide(L)'
;MLSDSDRIRLAVALVAVKFKPPDMSFASYVLDLRSKFAPSTPLAPTTDDPWRTRALLMERNYAELQEKYETEKIKLLAAEQQASLASKKKIKKKTSPAEPPDFEYRPKSDGVELKSMLKRLHDRINQHSNRPRLVRKFNSVLAEQCYAIDVSP
;
A
#
# COMPACT_ATOMS: atom_id res chain seq x y z
N MET A 1 -18.62 -15.40 -9.94
CA MET A 1 -18.05 -15.78 -11.25
C MET A 1 -18.35 -14.65 -12.22
N LEU A 2 -17.41 -14.28 -13.11
CA LEU A 2 -17.67 -13.27 -14.14
C LEU A 2 -18.69 -13.80 -15.14
N SER A 3 -19.72 -13.00 -15.45
CA SER A 3 -20.66 -13.32 -16.53
C SER A 3 -19.97 -13.27 -17.89
N ASP A 4 -20.51 -13.95 -18.90
CA ASP A 4 -19.95 -13.89 -20.25
C ASP A 4 -19.95 -12.46 -20.82
N SER A 5 -20.96 -11.67 -20.47
CA SER A 5 -21.00 -10.24 -20.79
C SER A 5 -19.82 -9.49 -20.18
N ASP A 6 -19.49 -9.75 -18.91
CA ASP A 6 -18.35 -9.10 -18.25
C ASP A 6 -17.02 -9.52 -18.86
N ARG A 7 -16.89 -10.79 -19.27
CA ARG A 7 -15.69 -11.29 -19.96
C ARG A 7 -15.49 -10.58 -21.30
N ILE A 8 -16.56 -10.40 -22.08
CA ILE A 8 -16.50 -9.67 -23.35
C ILE A 8 -16.13 -8.20 -23.12
N ARG A 9 -16.78 -7.53 -22.15
CA ARG A 9 -16.46 -6.14 -21.79
C ARG A 9 -15.00 -5.98 -21.37
N LEU A 10 -14.48 -6.90 -20.58
CA LEU A 10 -13.07 -6.93 -20.17
C LEU A 10 -12.13 -7.15 -21.37
N ALA A 11 -12.45 -8.09 -22.27
CA ALA A 11 -11.65 -8.32 -23.48
C ALA A 11 -11.58 -7.07 -24.36
N VAL A 12 -12.72 -6.42 -24.62
CA VAL A 12 -12.80 -5.16 -25.39
C VAL A 12 -12.01 -4.06 -24.69
N ALA A 13 -12.13 -3.91 -23.37
CA ALA A 13 -11.37 -2.91 -22.62
C ALA A 13 -9.85 -3.14 -22.70
N LEU A 14 -9.39 -4.39 -22.58
CA LEU A 14 -7.97 -4.72 -22.71
C LEU A 14 -7.44 -4.43 -24.11
N VAL A 15 -8.22 -4.76 -25.14
CA VAL A 15 -7.86 -4.46 -26.54
C VAL A 15 -7.81 -2.95 -26.77
N ALA A 16 -8.81 -2.19 -26.32
CA ALA A 16 -8.84 -0.75 -26.45
C ALA A 16 -7.60 -0.11 -25.80
N VAL A 17 -7.24 -0.54 -24.59
CA VAL A 17 -6.03 -0.08 -23.87
C VAL A 17 -4.74 -0.39 -24.64
N LYS A 18 -4.66 -1.52 -25.34
CA LYS A 18 -3.51 -1.89 -26.18
C LYS A 18 -3.33 -0.92 -27.38
N PHE A 19 -4.41 -0.37 -27.91
CA PHE A 19 -4.40 0.55 -29.05
C PHE A 19 -4.35 2.04 -28.66
N LYS A 20 -4.01 2.35 -27.39
CA LYS A 20 -3.84 3.72 -26.92
C LYS A 20 -2.76 4.47 -27.73
N PRO A 21 -3.02 5.69 -28.24
CA PRO A 21 -2.01 6.54 -28.87
C PRO A 21 -0.84 6.86 -27.91
N PRO A 22 0.42 6.91 -28.40
CA PRO A 22 1.57 7.20 -27.55
C PRO A 22 1.51 8.61 -26.95
N ASP A 23 0.98 9.58 -27.70
CA ASP A 23 0.92 11.01 -27.31
C ASP A 23 -0.18 11.33 -26.30
N MET A 24 -1.12 10.40 -26.08
CA MET A 24 -2.27 10.60 -25.21
C MET A 24 -2.00 10.01 -23.82
N SER A 25 -2.47 10.66 -22.75
CA SER A 25 -2.45 10.03 -21.42
C SER A 25 -3.50 8.91 -21.32
N PHE A 26 -3.32 7.92 -20.43
CA PHE A 26 -4.35 6.90 -20.19
C PHE A 26 -5.68 7.50 -19.75
N ALA A 27 -5.65 8.53 -18.90
CA ALA A 27 -6.86 9.21 -18.43
C ALA A 27 -7.63 9.88 -19.58
N SER A 28 -6.92 10.62 -20.44
CA SER A 28 -7.51 11.27 -21.61
C SER A 28 -8.11 10.26 -22.59
N TYR A 29 -7.41 9.14 -22.84
CA TYR A 29 -7.87 8.10 -23.75
C TYR A 29 -9.11 7.37 -23.21
N VAL A 30 -9.19 7.10 -21.90
CA VAL A 30 -10.39 6.51 -21.28
C VAL A 30 -11.59 7.46 -21.37
N LEU A 31 -11.37 8.77 -21.21
CA LEU A 31 -12.44 9.77 -21.39
C LEU A 31 -12.92 9.83 -22.84
N ASP A 32 -12.01 9.79 -23.82
CA ASP A 32 -12.33 9.73 -25.25
C ASP A 32 -13.14 8.47 -25.58
N LEU A 33 -12.72 7.29 -25.10
CA LEU A 33 -13.47 6.05 -25.24
C LEU A 33 -14.87 6.16 -24.64
N ARG A 34 -15.02 6.73 -23.43
CA ARG A 34 -16.34 6.94 -22.81
C ARG A 34 -17.25 7.85 -23.64
N SER A 35 -16.68 8.86 -24.30
CA SER A 35 -17.44 9.77 -25.16
C SER A 35 -17.94 9.08 -26.44
N LYS A 36 -17.13 8.17 -27.01
CA LYS A 36 -17.46 7.39 -28.22
C LYS A 36 -18.41 6.23 -27.94
N PHE A 37 -18.28 5.64 -26.76
CA PHE A 37 -19.09 4.51 -26.29
C PHE A 37 -19.96 4.97 -25.12
N ALA A 38 -20.95 5.82 -25.40
CA ALA A 38 -21.96 6.16 -24.42
C ALA A 38 -22.65 4.88 -23.95
N PRO A 39 -22.87 4.69 -22.63
CA PRO A 39 -23.60 3.54 -22.14
C PRO A 39 -25.00 3.52 -22.79
N SER A 40 -25.28 2.49 -23.58
CA SER A 40 -26.51 2.38 -24.38
C SER A 40 -27.78 2.31 -23.52
N THR A 41 -27.62 2.06 -22.23
CA THR A 41 -28.68 2.19 -21.24
C THR A 41 -28.47 3.51 -20.52
N PRO A 42 -29.46 4.44 -20.52
CA PRO A 42 -29.44 5.49 -19.51
C PRO A 42 -29.34 4.75 -18.17
N LEU A 43 -28.28 5.04 -17.41
CA LEU A 43 -28.24 4.64 -16.02
C LEU A 43 -29.49 5.29 -15.42
N ALA A 44 -30.57 4.53 -15.27
CA ALA A 44 -31.55 4.83 -14.25
C ALA A 44 -30.72 5.11 -13.00
N PRO A 45 -30.98 6.22 -12.29
CA PRO A 45 -30.26 6.58 -11.08
C PRO A 45 -30.53 5.47 -10.07
N THR A 46 -29.75 4.42 -10.17
CA THR A 46 -29.85 3.22 -9.37
C THR A 46 -29.13 3.62 -8.11
N THR A 47 -29.92 4.20 -7.20
CA THR A 47 -29.89 3.89 -5.77
C THR A 47 -28.56 3.26 -5.37
N ASP A 48 -27.62 4.11 -4.97
CA ASP A 48 -26.37 3.76 -4.32
C ASP A 48 -25.55 2.63 -4.98
N ASP A 49 -24.73 3.04 -5.95
CA ASP A 49 -23.61 2.25 -6.48
C ASP A 49 -22.90 1.51 -5.32
N PRO A 50 -22.94 0.16 -5.25
CA PRO A 50 -22.44 -0.59 -4.09
C PRO A 50 -20.97 -0.29 -3.77
N TRP A 51 -20.20 0.12 -4.79
CA TRP A 51 -18.81 0.54 -4.62
C TRP A 51 -18.69 1.90 -3.91
N ARG A 52 -19.64 2.83 -4.09
CA ARG A 52 -19.64 4.13 -3.39
C ARG A 52 -19.94 3.94 -1.92
N THR A 53 -20.97 3.17 -1.59
CA THR A 53 -21.29 2.83 -0.19
C THR A 53 -20.09 2.18 0.50
N ARG A 54 -19.40 1.26 -0.20
CA ARG A 54 -18.18 0.64 0.30
C ARG A 54 -17.02 1.63 0.44
N ALA A 55 -16.82 2.53 -0.53
CA ALA A 55 -15.76 3.54 -0.47
C ALA A 55 -15.98 4.49 0.72
N LEU A 56 -17.19 5.01 0.90
CA LEU A 56 -17.56 5.86 2.03
C LEU A 56 -17.39 5.16 3.38
N LEU A 57 -17.73 3.87 3.46
CA LEU A 57 -17.49 3.07 4.66
C LEU A 57 -15.99 2.97 4.97
N MET A 58 -15.15 2.73 3.95
CA MET A 58 -13.71 2.68 4.13
C MET A 58 -13.12 4.02 4.54
N GLU A 59 -13.61 5.13 3.98
CA GLU A 59 -13.22 6.48 4.36
C GLU A 59 -13.52 6.77 5.84
N ARG A 60 -14.72 6.40 6.32
CA ARG A 60 -15.08 6.51 7.75
C ARG A 60 -14.18 5.67 8.64
N ASN A 61 -13.98 4.40 8.29
CA ASN A 61 -13.12 3.50 9.06
C ASN A 61 -11.67 4.01 9.13
N TYR A 62 -11.18 4.61 8.04
CA TYR A 62 -9.85 5.20 8.00
C TYR A 62 -9.75 6.42 8.92
N ALA A 63 -10.74 7.31 8.89
CA ALA A 63 -10.80 8.48 9.76
C ALA A 63 -10.85 8.09 11.24
N GLU A 64 -11.68 7.11 11.62
CA GLU A 64 -11.76 6.60 13.00
C GLU A 64 -10.43 5.98 13.47
N LEU A 65 -9.76 5.23 12.59
CA LEU A 65 -8.49 4.60 12.92
C LEU A 65 -7.38 5.64 13.07
N GLN A 66 -7.39 6.67 12.23
CA GLN A 66 -6.46 7.79 12.30
C GLN A 66 -6.65 8.58 13.60
N GLU A 67 -7.88 8.88 13.99
CA GLU A 67 -8.19 9.57 15.26
C GLU A 67 -7.67 8.76 16.45
N LYS A 68 -7.93 7.44 16.50
CA LYS A 68 -7.40 6.56 17.56
C LYS A 68 -5.88 6.62 17.63
N TYR A 69 -5.21 6.52 16.48
CA TYR A 69 -3.76 6.59 16.42
C TYR A 69 -3.22 7.93 16.93
N GLU A 70 -3.83 9.05 16.55
CA GLU A 70 -3.45 10.37 17.01
C GLU A 70 -3.64 10.52 18.53
N THR A 71 -4.76 10.02 19.07
CA THR A 71 -4.99 10.05 20.53
C THR A 71 -3.97 9.22 21.31
N GLU A 72 -3.60 8.03 20.82
CA GLU A 72 -2.57 7.20 21.45
C GLU A 72 -1.19 7.86 21.38
N LYS A 73 -0.87 8.48 20.24
CA LYS A 73 0.38 9.23 20.08
C LYS A 73 0.47 10.41 21.05
N ILE A 74 -0.62 11.16 21.23
CA ILE A 74 -0.68 12.25 22.23
C ILE A 74 -0.48 11.70 23.64
N LYS A 75 -1.12 10.57 23.99
CA LYS A 75 -0.95 9.92 25.30
C LYS A 75 0.48 9.47 25.56
N LEU A 76 1.14 8.87 24.57
CA LEU A 76 2.54 8.44 24.69
C LEU A 76 3.48 9.62 24.91
N LEU A 77 3.33 10.69 24.14
CA LEU A 77 4.13 11.91 24.31
C LEU A 77 3.91 12.56 25.69
N ALA A 78 2.66 12.60 26.18
CA ALA A 78 2.36 13.11 27.51
C ALA A 78 2.99 12.26 28.62
N ALA A 79 2.94 10.93 28.50
CA ALA A 79 3.56 10.01 29.45
C ALA A 79 5.09 10.15 29.47
N GLU A 80 5.73 10.29 28.31
CA GLU A 80 7.17 10.52 28.19
C GLU A 80 7.59 11.84 28.86
N GLN A 81 6.83 12.92 28.63
CA GLN A 81 7.07 14.21 29.30
C GLN A 81 6.96 14.09 30.82
N GLN A 82 5.93 13.42 31.34
CA GLN A 82 5.77 13.19 32.78
C GLN A 82 6.90 12.36 33.37
N ALA A 83 7.36 11.30 32.69
CA ALA A 83 8.49 10.48 33.11
C ALA A 83 9.81 11.27 33.17
N SER A 84 10.01 12.21 32.23
CA SER A 84 11.20 13.08 32.22
C SER A 84 11.21 14.11 33.36
N LEU A 85 10.05 14.58 33.81
CA LEU A 85 9.92 15.55 34.90
C LEU A 85 10.03 14.89 36.29
N ALA A 86 9.49 13.68 36.45
CA ALA A 86 9.63 12.90 37.69
C ALA A 86 11.10 12.56 38.01
N SER A 87 11.92 12.33 36.99
CA SER A 87 13.34 12.00 37.13
C SER A 87 14.21 13.16 37.60
N LYS A 88 13.75 14.42 37.47
CA LYS A 88 14.54 15.62 37.87
C LYS A 88 14.36 16.03 39.34
N LYS A 89 13.38 15.48 40.06
CA LYS A 89 13.04 15.91 41.44
C LYS A 89 13.83 15.20 42.56
N LYS A 90 14.73 14.27 42.23
CA LYS A 90 15.51 13.48 43.22
C LYS A 90 16.99 13.89 43.39
N ILE A 91 17.43 15.04 42.87
CA ILE A 91 18.81 15.52 43.04
C ILE A 91 18.84 16.82 43.85
N LYS A 92 18.55 16.74 45.16
CA LYS A 92 18.99 17.75 46.15
C LYS A 92 18.78 17.24 47.59
N LYS A 93 19.62 16.30 48.04
CA LYS A 93 19.88 16.09 49.48
C LYS A 93 21.32 15.60 49.72
N LYS A 94 22.22 16.59 49.84
CA LYS A 94 23.40 16.68 50.72
C LYS A 94 23.87 15.39 51.45
N THR A 95 25.06 14.86 51.14
CA THR A 95 26.10 14.47 52.14
C THR A 95 27.48 14.16 51.49
N SER A 96 28.50 14.84 52.00
CA SER A 96 29.98 14.62 52.09
C SER A 96 30.82 13.84 51.03
N PRO A 97 32.11 14.23 50.86
CA PRO A 97 33.09 13.53 50.05
C PRO A 97 33.75 12.38 50.82
N ALA A 98 33.70 11.16 50.26
CA ALA A 98 34.56 10.05 50.63
C ALA A 98 34.81 9.19 49.38
N GLU A 99 36.02 8.65 49.28
CA GLU A 99 36.68 8.02 48.13
C GLU A 99 35.83 7.04 47.26
N PRO A 100 36.15 6.95 45.96
CA PRO A 100 35.45 6.11 45.00
C PRO A 100 35.85 4.63 45.14
N PRO A 101 34.89 3.69 45.31
CA PRO A 101 35.10 2.31 44.89
C PRO A 101 35.04 2.26 43.37
N ASP A 102 36.10 1.69 42.79
CA ASP A 102 36.29 1.41 41.37
C ASP A 102 35.17 0.49 40.86
N PHE A 103 34.04 1.07 40.45
CA PHE A 103 32.97 0.35 39.77
C PHE A 103 33.14 0.59 38.28
N GLU A 104 33.95 -0.27 37.67
CA GLU A 104 33.96 -0.50 36.22
C GLU A 104 32.53 -0.65 35.72
N TYR A 105 32.02 0.41 35.08
CA TYR A 105 30.77 0.36 34.36
C TYR A 105 31.00 -0.49 33.11
N ARG A 106 30.76 -1.79 33.23
CA ARG A 106 30.72 -2.72 32.09
C ARG A 106 29.32 -2.61 31.47
N PRO A 107 29.13 -1.90 30.34
CA PRO A 107 27.84 -1.92 29.65
C PRO A 107 27.57 -3.36 29.22
N LYS A 108 26.50 -3.97 29.76
CA LYS A 108 26.01 -5.26 29.29
C LYS A 108 25.64 -5.12 27.82
N SER A 109 26.41 -5.82 27.01
CA SER A 109 26.41 -5.79 25.56
C SER A 109 25.19 -6.53 25.00
N ASP A 110 24.04 -5.87 24.99
CA ASP A 110 22.85 -6.36 24.27
C ASP A 110 22.77 -5.73 22.85
N GLY A 111 23.80 -4.99 22.43
CA GLY A 111 23.89 -4.34 21.12
C GLY A 111 24.01 -5.29 19.91
N VAL A 112 24.14 -6.60 20.14
CA VAL A 112 24.14 -7.62 19.08
C VAL A 112 22.71 -7.89 18.60
N GLU A 113 21.72 -7.77 19.49
CA GLU A 113 20.33 -8.08 19.16
C GLU A 113 19.74 -7.02 18.21
N LEU A 114 19.97 -5.74 18.50
CA LEU A 114 19.42 -4.64 17.70
C LEU A 114 19.92 -4.66 16.24
N LYS A 115 21.22 -4.92 16.04
CA LYS A 115 21.81 -5.01 14.69
C LYS A 115 21.28 -6.22 13.94
N SER A 116 21.09 -7.35 14.62
CA SER A 116 20.49 -8.56 14.02
C SER A 116 19.02 -8.34 13.63
N MET A 117 18.28 -7.59 14.44
CA MET A 117 16.88 -7.26 14.20
C MET A 117 16.73 -6.29 13.02
N LEU A 118 17.58 -5.26 12.95
CA LEU A 118 17.63 -4.33 11.82
C LEU A 118 17.95 -5.05 10.50
N LYS A 119 18.92 -5.98 10.53
CA LYS A 119 19.30 -6.78 9.36
C LYS A 119 18.14 -7.67 8.89
N ARG A 120 17.44 -8.35 9.81
CA ARG A 120 16.24 -9.17 9.49
C ARG A 120 15.10 -8.35 8.88
N LEU A 121 14.96 -7.08 9.27
CA LEU A 121 13.92 -6.20 8.75
C LEU A 121 14.24 -5.77 7.31
N HIS A 122 15.50 -5.45 7.05
CA HIS A 122 16.00 -5.09 5.71
C HIS A 122 15.87 -6.25 4.72
N ASP A 123 16.23 -7.47 5.14
CA ASP A 123 16.11 -8.67 4.30
C ASP A 123 14.64 -8.99 3.96
N ARG A 124 13.71 -8.74 4.90
CA ARG A 124 12.27 -8.98 4.70
C ARG A 124 11.65 -8.03 3.67
N ILE A 125 12.07 -6.76 3.67
CA ILE A 125 11.62 -5.75 2.69
C ILE A 125 12.08 -6.16 1.28
N ASN A 126 13.33 -6.60 1.14
CA ASN A 126 13.87 -7.02 -0.15
C ASN A 126 13.24 -8.33 -0.68
N GLN A 127 12.82 -9.25 0.19
CA GLN A 127 12.10 -10.47 -0.23
C GLN A 127 10.71 -10.18 -0.79
N HIS A 128 9.99 -9.17 -0.28
CA HIS A 128 8.69 -8.78 -0.82
C HIS A 128 8.78 -8.00 -2.14
N SER A 129 9.91 -7.35 -2.41
CA SER A 129 10.15 -6.63 -3.67
C SER A 129 10.42 -7.54 -4.87
N ASN A 130 10.78 -8.82 -4.63
CA ASN A 130 11.23 -9.75 -5.66
C ASN A 130 10.25 -10.92 -5.92
N ARG A 131 8.94 -10.74 -5.70
CA ARG A 131 7.97 -11.69 -6.28
C ARG A 131 7.99 -11.52 -7.80
N PRO A 132 8.48 -12.50 -8.58
CA PRO A 132 8.39 -12.43 -10.02
C PRO A 132 6.90 -12.45 -10.36
N ARG A 133 6.42 -11.34 -10.90
CA ARG A 133 5.13 -11.25 -11.55
C ARG A 133 5.02 -12.45 -12.50
N LEU A 134 4.02 -13.29 -12.24
CA LEU A 134 3.66 -14.50 -12.97
C LEU A 134 3.09 -14.15 -14.36
N VAL A 135 3.80 -13.31 -15.11
CA VAL A 135 3.38 -12.74 -16.40
C VAL A 135 4.37 -13.22 -17.45
N ARG A 136 4.39 -14.54 -17.71
CA ARG A 136 5.21 -15.08 -18.81
C ARG A 136 4.72 -16.37 -19.44
N LYS A 137 3.44 -16.74 -19.29
CA LYS A 137 2.88 -17.94 -19.95
C LYS A 137 1.74 -17.71 -20.94
N PHE A 138 1.36 -16.47 -21.24
CA PHE A 138 0.25 -16.19 -22.17
C PHE A 138 0.66 -15.87 -23.61
N ASN A 139 1.96 -15.85 -23.95
CA ASN A 139 2.43 -15.39 -25.27
C ASN A 139 2.68 -16.51 -26.31
N SER A 140 2.42 -17.78 -26.02
CA SER A 140 2.69 -18.86 -26.99
C SER A 140 1.46 -19.40 -27.73
N VAL A 141 0.23 -18.98 -27.38
CA VAL A 141 -1.00 -19.55 -27.97
C VAL A 141 -1.60 -18.67 -29.09
N LEU A 142 -1.19 -17.39 -29.19
CA LEU A 142 -1.74 -16.47 -30.21
C LEU A 142 -0.92 -16.38 -31.51
N ALA A 143 0.18 -17.13 -31.64
CA ALA A 143 1.03 -17.07 -32.83
C ALA A 143 0.59 -18.04 -33.96
N GLU A 144 -0.36 -18.96 -33.73
CA GLU A 144 -0.75 -19.96 -34.74
C GLU A 144 -2.06 -19.67 -35.49
N GLN A 145 -2.79 -18.60 -35.17
CA GLN A 145 -4.08 -18.30 -35.84
C GLN A 145 -4.02 -17.27 -36.98
N CYS A 146 -2.84 -16.75 -37.35
CA CYS A 146 -2.73 -15.68 -38.36
C CYS A 146 -2.37 -16.14 -39.79
N TYR A 147 -2.38 -17.44 -40.11
CA TYR A 147 -1.99 -17.94 -41.45
C TYR A 147 -3.12 -18.56 -42.30
N ALA A 148 -4.40 -18.31 -41.98
CA ALA A 148 -5.50 -19.03 -42.64
C ALA A 148 -6.52 -18.16 -43.40
N ILE A 149 -6.21 -16.89 -43.72
CA ILE A 149 -7.14 -16.06 -44.50
C ILE A 149 -6.37 -15.26 -45.56
N ASP A 150 -5.86 -15.97 -46.57
CA ASP A 150 -5.74 -15.42 -47.90
C ASP A 150 -5.58 -16.59 -48.86
N VAL A 151 -6.61 -16.82 -49.68
CA VAL A 151 -6.63 -17.35 -51.05
C VAL A 151 -8.06 -17.84 -51.29
N SER A 152 -8.84 -17.07 -52.05
CA SER A 152 -9.54 -17.64 -53.20
C SER A 152 -9.94 -16.53 -54.19
N PRO A 153 -9.86 -16.84 -55.50
CA PRO A 153 -9.68 -15.88 -56.59
C PRO A 153 -10.92 -15.08 -56.99
#